data_AF-A0A6P0XBT3-F1
#
_entry.id   AF-A0A6P0XBT3-F1
#
_cell.length_a   1.000
_cell.length_b   1.000
_cell.length_c   1.000
_cell.angle_alpha   90.00
_cell.angle_beta   90.00
_cell.angle_gamma   90.00
#
_symmetry.space_group_name_H-M   'P 1'
#
loop_
_entity.id
_entity.type
_entity.pdbx_description
1 polymer ?
#
loop_
_entity_poly.entity_id
_entity_poly.type
_entity_poly.pdbx_seq_one_letter_code
_entity_poly.pdbx_strand_id
1 'polypeptide(L)' 'RSEFRYGAFQRIISLPVRVKNDEVKAEYKDGILHLHLPKAEAEKNKVVKVNIG' A
#
# COMPACT_ATOMS: atom_id res chain seq x y z
N ARG A 1 -1.00 -18.25 33.92
CA ARG A 1 -1.55 -17.20 33.04
C ARG A 1 -0.43 -16.80 32.11
N SER A 2 -0.58 -16.96 30.78
CA SER A 2 0.48 -16.58 29.85
C SER A 2 0.33 -15.11 29.48
N GLU A 3 1.43 -14.37 29.44
CA GLU A 3 1.48 -12.93 29.11
C GLU A 3 1.65 -12.69 27.61
N PHE A 4 1.94 -13.76 26.85
CA PHE A 4 2.12 -13.72 25.41
C PHE A 4 0.83 -14.07 24.68
N ARG A 5 0.58 -13.35 23.58
CA ARG A 5 -0.53 -13.64 22.67
C ARG A 5 -0.11 -14.76 21.71
N TYR A 6 -0.90 -15.84 21.66
CA TYR A 6 -0.69 -16.96 20.76
C TYR A 6 -1.95 -17.22 19.92
N GLY A 7 -1.79 -17.91 18.79
CA GLY A 7 -2.87 -18.24 17.86
C GLY A 7 -2.73 -17.53 16.53
N ALA A 8 -3.76 -17.64 15.69
CA ALA A 8 -3.82 -16.95 14.41
C ALA A 8 -4.05 -15.44 14.60
N PHE A 9 -3.52 -14.64 13.68
CA PHE A 9 -3.64 -13.19 13.69
C PHE A 9 -3.98 -12.66 12.30
N GLN A 10 -4.93 -11.74 12.24
CA GLN A 10 -5.33 -11.03 11.04
C GLN A 10 -5.62 -9.57 11.39
N ARG A 11 -5.21 -8.64 10.52
CA ARG A 11 -5.62 -7.23 10.58
C ARG A 11 -5.97 -6.72 9.21
N ILE A 12 -6.96 -5.82 9.17
CA ILE A 12 -7.38 -5.10 7.99
C ILE A 12 -7.10 -3.62 8.27
N ILE A 13 -6.40 -2.96 7.35
CA ILE A 13 -6.03 -1.54 7.47
C ILE A 13 -6.49 -0.85 6.20
N SER A 14 -7.40 0.12 6.33
CA SER A 14 -7.85 0.95 5.21
C SER A 14 -6.78 1.97 4.86
N LEU A 15 -6.37 2.02 3.59
CA LEU A 15 -5.39 2.97 3.11
C LEU A 15 -6.08 4.27 2.67
N PRO A 16 -5.53 5.45 2.99
CA PRO A 16 -6.12 6.74 2.61
C PRO A 16 -5.94 7.07 1.13
N VAL A 17 -5.09 6.32 0.40
CA VAL A 17 -4.76 6.55 -1.00
C VAL A 17 -4.66 5.23 -1.75
N ARG A 18 -4.81 5.29 -3.09
CA ARG A 18 -4.54 4.15 -3.95
C ARG A 18 -3.04 3.85 -3.96
N VAL A 19 -2.70 2.56 -3.98
CA VAL A 19 -1.33 2.04 -4.01
C VAL A 19 -1.15 1.15 -5.24
N LYS A 20 0.09 1.00 -5.70
CA LYS A 20 0.44 0.06 -6.77
C LYS A 20 0.63 -1.33 -6.17
N ASN A 21 -0.40 -2.17 -6.24
CA ASN A 21 -0.39 -3.50 -5.62
C ASN A 21 0.72 -4.41 -6.17
N ASP A 22 1.10 -4.25 -7.42
CA ASP A 22 2.12 -5.07 -8.08
C ASP A 22 3.55 -4.72 -7.63
N GLU A 23 3.76 -3.55 -7.03
CA GLU A 23 5.07 -3.05 -6.59
C GLU A 23 5.23 -3.07 -5.05
N VAL A 24 4.38 -3.82 -4.35
CA VAL A 24 4.43 -3.96 -2.89
C VAL A 24 5.64 -4.79 -2.46
N LYS A 25 6.36 -4.32 -1.44
CA LYS A 25 7.47 -5.06 -0.81
C LYS A 25 7.21 -5.26 0.68
N ALA A 26 7.69 -6.38 1.21
CA ALA A 26 7.56 -6.72 2.62
C ALA A 26 8.91 -7.18 3.17
N GLU A 27 9.23 -6.76 4.39
CA GLU A 27 10.43 -7.16 5.12
C GLU A 27 10.05 -7.52 6.55
N TYR A 28 10.59 -8.64 7.06
CA TYR A 28 10.39 -9.05 8.44
C TYR A 28 11.72 -9.10 9.16
N LYS A 29 11.88 -8.24 10.18
CA LYS A 29 13.12 -8.10 10.92
C LYS A 29 12.82 -7.78 12.37
N ASP A 30 13.54 -8.41 13.29
CA ASP A 30 13.45 -8.18 14.74
C ASP A 30 12.02 -8.25 15.30
N GLY A 31 11.19 -9.15 14.75
CA GLY A 31 9.80 -9.32 15.19
C GLY A 31 8.79 -8.35 14.59
N ILE A 32 9.20 -7.46 13.66
CA ILE A 32 8.36 -6.45 13.05
C ILE A 32 8.22 -6.70 11.55
N LEU A 33 6.97 -6.72 11.08
CA LEU A 33 6.64 -6.75 9.65
C LEU A 33 6.56 -5.31 9.11
N HIS A 34 7.48 -4.95 8.23
CA HIS A 34 7.49 -3.71 7.48
C HIS A 34 6.92 -3.93 6.07
N LEU A 35 5.95 -3.09 5.69
CA LEU A 35 5.31 -3.12 4.37
C LEU A 35 5.60 -1.80 3.66
N HIS A 36 6.23 -1.87 2.49
CA HIS A 36 6.46 -0.72 1.61
C HIS A 36 5.41 -0.74 0.51
N LEU A 37 4.50 0.24 0.53
CA LEU A 37 3.36 0.36 -0.37
C LEU A 37 3.52 1.64 -1.22
N PRO A 38 4.04 1.54 -2.46
CA PRO A 38 4.18 2.70 -3.34
C PRO A 38 2.81 3.32 -3.66
N LYS A 39 2.70 4.64 -3.55
CA LYS A 39 1.49 5.36 -3.94
C LYS A 39 1.27 5.23 -5.45
N ALA A 40 0.03 5.03 -5.85
CA ALA A 40 -0.34 5.16 -7.25
C ALA A 40 -0.16 6.62 -7.69
N GLU A 41 0.33 6.84 -8.91
CA GLU A 41 0.36 8.19 -9.46
C GLU A 41 -1.06 8.72 -9.61
N ALA A 42 -1.29 9.95 -9.17
CA ALA A 42 -2.53 10.64 -9.48
C ALA A 42 -2.61 10.83 -11.01
N GLU A 43 -3.73 10.47 -11.62
CA GLU A 43 -4.01 10.82 -13.01
C GLU A 43 -3.87 12.34 -13.18
N LYS A 44 -2.72 12.78 -13.70
CA LYS A 44 -2.59 14.14 -14.20
C LYS A 44 -3.48 14.19 -15.43
N ASN A 45 -4.63 14.86 -15.31
CA ASN A 45 -5.57 15.08 -16.42
C ASN A 45 -4.76 15.41 -17.69
N LYS A 46 -4.76 14.47 -18.65
CA LYS A 46 -4.10 14.67 -19.94
C LYS A 46 -4.91 15.71 -20.69
N VAL A 47 -4.52 16.98 -20.60
CA VAL A 47 -5.08 18.04 -21.44
C VAL A 47 -4.64 17.76 -22.86
N VAL A 48 -5.50 17.16 -23.66
CA VAL A 48 -5.26 16.96 -25.09
C VAL A 48 -5.58 18.29 -25.78
N LYS A 49 -4.57 18.95 -26.36
CA LYS A 49 -4.80 20.10 -27.26
C LYS A 49 -5.40 19.57 -28.56
N VAL A 50 -6.64 19.94 -28.84
CA VAL A 50 -7.28 19.71 -30.14
C VAL A 50 -6.93 20.90 -31.05
N ASN A 51 -6.23 20.64 -32.14
CA ASN A 51 -6.01 21.64 -33.19
C ASN A 51 -7.27 21.70 -34.07
N ILE A 52 -7.86 22.88 -34.17
CA ILE A 52 -8.93 23.19 -35.12
C ILE A 52 -8.25 23.98 -36.23
N GLY A 53 -8.18 23.38 -37.42
CA GLY A 53 -7.69 24.01 -38.64
C GLY A 53 -8.72 24.90 -39.30
#